data_AF-A0A081R1G9-F1
#
_entry.id   AF-A0A081R1G9-F1
#
_cell.length_a   1.000
_cell.length_b   1.000
_cell.length_c   1.000
_cell.angle_alpha   90.00
_cell.angle_beta   90.00
_cell.angle_gamma   90.00
#
_symmetry.space_group_name_H-M   'P 1'
#
loop_
_entity.id
_entity.type
_entity.pdbx_description
1 polymer ?
#
loop_
_entity_poly.entity_id
_entity_poly.type
_entity_poly.pdbx_seq_one_letter_code
_entity_poly.pdbx_strand_id
1 'polypeptide(L)'
;MEFFGNNPFTQHPQRAIRQADQLLDYKSWSEEDRKMFSQLRMREEQALLAQDYALEQAEEKGLERGKVEGQIFTFLDLVRQHVLTSEIASQQLGMTVAEFEALL
;
A
#
# COMPACT_ATOMS: atom_id res chain seq x y z
N MET A 1 -30.32 -19.50 48.78
CA MET A 1 -29.94 -18.21 48.19
C MET A 1 -28.92 -17.58 49.14
N GLU A 2 -27.63 -17.69 48.83
CA GLU A 2 -26.55 -16.99 49.53
C GLU A 2 -25.54 -16.60 48.43
N PHE A 3 -25.80 -15.44 47.82
CA PHE A 3 -25.01 -14.21 47.97
C PHE A 3 -23.58 -14.42 47.47
N PHE A 4 -23.37 -14.09 46.19
CA PHE A 4 -22.05 -13.95 45.58
C PHE A 4 -21.21 -12.98 46.41
N GLY A 5 -20.46 -13.52 47.37
CA GLY A 5 -19.40 -12.78 48.04
C GLY A 5 -18.39 -12.41 46.97
N ASN A 6 -18.22 -11.11 46.72
CA ASN A 6 -17.11 -10.60 45.94
C ASN A 6 -15.83 -11.17 46.56
N ASN A 7 -15.26 -12.20 45.91
CA ASN A 7 -13.89 -12.58 46.17
C ASN A 7 -13.08 -11.31 45.94
N PRO A 8 -12.28 -10.83 46.92
CA PRO A 8 -11.38 -9.73 46.67
C PRO A 8 -10.57 -10.10 45.44
N PHE A 9 -10.34 -9.13 44.55
CA PHE A 9 -9.52 -9.31 43.36
C PHE A 9 -8.09 -9.70 43.81
N THR A 10 -7.84 -10.97 44.13
CA THR A 10 -6.52 -11.48 44.51
C THR A 10 -5.67 -11.74 43.27
N GLN A 11 -5.84 -10.91 42.25
CA GLN A 11 -4.87 -10.81 41.17
C GLN A 11 -3.89 -9.73 41.61
N HIS A 12 -2.80 -10.16 42.24
CA HIS A 12 -1.65 -9.30 42.49
C HIS A 12 -1.20 -8.73 41.14
N PRO A 13 -1.50 -7.46 40.83
CA PRO A 13 -1.20 -6.90 39.51
C PRO A 13 0.31 -6.94 39.27
N GLN A 14 1.10 -6.79 40.33
CA GLN A 14 2.55 -6.89 40.28
C GLN A 14 3.03 -8.28 39.82
N ARG A 15 2.28 -9.36 40.07
CA ARG A 15 2.65 -10.72 39.62
C ARG A 15 2.38 -10.90 38.13
N ALA A 16 1.23 -10.43 37.64
CA ALA A 16 0.90 -10.45 36.22
C ALA A 16 1.83 -9.53 35.40
N ILE A 17 2.11 -8.33 35.93
CA ILE A 17 3.08 -7.38 35.34
C ILE A 17 4.48 -7.99 35.34
N ARG A 18 4.93 -8.63 36.43
CA ARG A 18 6.26 -9.27 36.49
C ARG A 18 6.38 -10.48 35.57
N GLN A 19 5.31 -11.25 35.37
CA GLN A 19 5.27 -12.35 34.39
C GLN A 19 5.33 -11.82 32.95
N ALA A 20 4.63 -10.71 32.67
CA ALA A 20 4.73 -10.02 31.39
C ALA A 20 6.14 -9.43 31.14
N ASP A 21 6.78 -8.90 32.19
CA ASP A 21 8.16 -8.38 32.12
C ASP A 21 9.18 -9.50 31.83
N GLN A 22 8.97 -10.70 32.38
CA GLN A 22 9.79 -11.89 32.06
C GLN A 22 9.65 -12.35 30.60
N LEU A 23 8.48 -12.17 29.98
CA LEU A 23 8.28 -12.51 28.56
C LEU A 23 9.04 -11.55 27.62
N LEU A 24 9.33 -10.34 28.08
CA LEU A 24 10.10 -9.32 27.36
C LEU A 24 11.61 -9.40 27.62
N ASP A 25 12.08 -10.32 28.49
CA ASP A 25 13.50 -10.48 28.77
C ASP A 25 14.18 -11.34 27.70
N TYR A 26 14.67 -10.67 26.65
CA TYR A 26 15.38 -11.23 25.51
C TYR A 26 16.55 -12.18 25.88
N LYS A 27 17.10 -12.05 27.09
CA LYS A 27 18.16 -12.95 27.59
C LYS A 27 17.67 -14.34 27.96
N SER A 28 16.38 -14.50 28.24
CA SER A 28 15.76 -15.78 28.63
C SER A 28 15.07 -16.54 27.49
N TRP A 29 15.00 -15.94 26.30
CA TRP A 29 14.39 -16.57 25.11
C TRP A 29 15.16 -17.81 24.66
N SER A 30 14.42 -18.86 24.29
CA SER A 30 14.99 -20.05 23.68
C SER A 30 15.56 -19.74 22.29
N GLU A 31 16.42 -20.61 21.79
CA GLU A 31 16.96 -20.47 20.42
C GLU A 31 15.83 -20.50 19.37
N GLU A 32 14.77 -21.26 19.63
CA GLU A 32 13.57 -21.33 18.81
C GLU A 32 12.79 -20.01 18.83
N ASP A 33 12.61 -19.38 20.00
CA ASP A 33 11.93 -18.09 20.12
C ASP A 33 12.68 -16.97 19.39
N ARG A 34 14.01 -16.94 19.51
CA ARG A 34 14.85 -15.96 18.78
C ARG A 34 14.79 -16.17 17.27
N LYS A 35 14.74 -17.42 16.81
CA LYS A 35 14.61 -17.76 15.39
C LYS A 35 13.23 -17.38 14.86
N MET A 36 12.16 -17.71 15.58
CA MET A 36 10.80 -17.31 15.19
C MET A 36 10.64 -15.79 15.16
N PHE A 37 11.18 -15.08 16.16
CA PHE A 37 11.13 -13.61 16.20
C PHE A 37 11.93 -12.97 15.07
N SER A 38 13.15 -13.45 14.79
CA SER A 38 13.96 -12.94 13.67
C SER A 38 13.31 -13.24 12.31
N GLN A 39 12.73 -14.43 12.13
CA GLN A 39 11.97 -14.78 10.92
C GLN A 39 10.72 -13.91 10.76
N LEU A 40 9.99 -13.65 11.84
CA LEU A 40 8.83 -12.76 11.82
C LEU A 40 9.24 -11.34 11.41
N ARG A 41 10.30 -10.80 12.02
CA ARG A 41 10.84 -9.47 11.69
C ARG A 41 11.34 -9.39 10.24
N MET A 42 12.02 -10.42 9.75
CA MET A 42 12.43 -10.50 8.35
C MET A 42 11.21 -10.50 7.41
N ARG A 43 10.16 -11.26 7.75
CA ARG A 43 8.94 -11.31 6.95
C ARG A 43 8.18 -9.98 6.98
N GLU A 44 8.09 -9.33 8.14
CA GLU A 44 7.49 -7.98 8.25
C GLU A 44 8.26 -6.97 7.40
N GLU A 45 9.59 -6.97 7.48
CA GLU A 45 10.43 -6.08 6.68
C GLU A 45 10.28 -6.35 5.18
N GLN A 46 10.27 -7.61 4.76
CA GLN A 46 10.02 -7.97 3.36
C GLN A 46 8.62 -7.57 2.87
N ALA A 47 7.60 -7.72 3.72
CA ALA A 47 6.24 -7.30 3.38
C ALA A 47 6.13 -5.78 3.23
N LEU A 48 6.84 -5.03 4.09
CA LEU A 48 6.92 -3.58 3.99
C LEU A 48 7.61 -3.15 2.69
N LEU A 49 8.79 -3.72 2.39
CA LEU A 49 9.52 -3.44 1.15
C LEU A 49 8.70 -3.79 -0.11
N ALA A 50 7.97 -4.91 -0.09
CA ALA A 50 7.09 -5.29 -1.19
C ALA A 50 5.91 -4.33 -1.36
N GLN A 51 5.39 -3.78 -0.25
CA GLN A 51 4.34 -2.77 -0.28
C GLN A 51 4.86 -1.45 -0.88
N ASP A 52 6.02 -0.96 -0.43
CA ASP A 52 6.66 0.23 -0.97
C ASP A 52 6.94 0.08 -2.47
N TYR A 53 7.47 -1.07 -2.90
CA TYR A 53 7.71 -1.34 -4.31
C TYR A 53 6.43 -1.38 -5.15
N ALA A 54 5.35 -1.96 -4.62
CA ALA A 54 4.06 -2.00 -5.29
C ALA A 54 3.44 -0.60 -5.41
N LEU A 55 3.63 0.27 -4.41
CA LEU A 55 3.17 1.65 -4.42
C LEU A 55 3.96 2.46 -5.46
N GLU A 56 5.29 2.38 -5.44
CA GLU A 56 6.16 3.05 -6.40
C GLU A 56 5.83 2.67 -7.85
N GLN A 57 5.64 1.38 -8.12
CA GLN A 57 5.19 0.87 -9.42
C GLN A 57 3.80 1.41 -9.84
N ALA A 58 2.88 1.54 -8.88
CA ALA A 58 1.55 2.08 -9.15
C ALA A 58 1.59 3.58 -9.43
N GLU A 59 2.43 4.34 -8.73
CA GLU A 59 2.66 5.76 -8.96
C GLU A 59 3.33 6.01 -10.31
N GLU A 60 4.36 5.24 -10.66
CA GLU A 60 5.04 5.36 -11.95
C GLU A 60 4.08 5.08 -13.11
N LYS A 61 3.37 3.94 -13.07
CA LYS A 61 2.39 3.59 -14.11
C LYS A 61 1.22 4.57 -14.15
N GLY A 62 0.78 5.05 -13.00
CA GLY A 62 -0.29 6.05 -12.89
C GLY A 62 0.12 7.39 -13.48
N LEU A 63 1.36 7.83 -13.24
CA LEU A 63 1.91 9.06 -13.77
C LEU A 63 2.16 8.98 -15.28
N GLU A 64 2.70 7.87 -15.78
CA GLU A 64 2.87 7.66 -17.22
C GLU A 64 1.53 7.63 -17.93
N ARG A 65 0.56 6.88 -17.40
CA ARG A 65 -0.79 6.83 -17.96
C ARG A 65 -1.48 8.20 -17.92
N GLY A 66 -1.36 8.92 -16.81
CA GLY A 66 -1.91 10.28 -16.67
C GLY A 66 -1.29 11.28 -17.64
N LYS A 67 0.01 11.18 -17.93
CA LYS A 67 0.67 12.01 -18.94
C LYS A 67 0.14 11.72 -20.35
N VAL A 68 0.02 10.45 -20.72
CA VAL A 68 -0.50 10.05 -22.03
C VAL A 68 -1.97 10.45 -22.17
N GLU A 69 -2.81 10.17 -21.16
CA GLU A 69 -4.22 10.55 -21.16
C GLU A 69 -4.39 12.08 -21.21
N GLY A 70 -3.56 12.86 -20.49
CA GLY A 70 -3.56 14.32 -20.55
C GLY A 70 -3.14 14.88 -21.91
N GLN A 71 -2.16 14.26 -22.57
CA GLN A 71 -1.78 14.63 -23.93
C GLN A 71 -2.94 14.38 -24.91
N ILE A 72 -3.57 13.21 -24.86
CA ILE A 72 -4.74 12.89 -25.68
C ILE A 72 -5.83 13.93 -25.47
N PHE A 73 -6.14 14.28 -24.21
CA PHE A 73 -7.17 15.27 -23.90
C PHE A 73 -6.84 16.66 -24.47
N THR A 74 -5.56 17.07 -24.42
CA THR A 74 -5.11 18.34 -24.98
C THR A 74 -5.31 18.38 -26.50
N PHE A 75 -4.94 17.31 -27.21
CA PHE A 75 -5.14 17.24 -28.66
C PHE A 75 -6.61 17.19 -29.04
N LEU A 76 -7.45 16.46 -28.29
CA LEU A 76 -8.90 16.45 -28.49
C LEU A 76 -9.50 17.86 -28.37
N ASP A 77 -9.09 18.62 -27.35
CA ASP A 77 -9.54 19.99 -27.15
C ASP A 77 -9.12 20.91 -28.30
N LEU A 78 -7.87 20.82 -28.77
CA LEU A 78 -7.38 21.60 -29.90
C LEU A 78 -8.11 21.29 -31.22
N VAL A 79 -8.47 20.03 -31.46
CA VAL A 79 -9.25 19.65 -32.64
C VAL A 79 -10.70 20.12 -32.53
N ARG A 80 -11.32 20.04 -31.35
CA ARG A 80 -12.66 20.60 -31.10
C ARG A 80 -12.70 22.12 -31.26
N GLN A 81 -11.63 22.82 -30.92
CA GLN A 81 -11.48 24.26 -31.14
C GLN A 81 -11.11 24.62 -32.60
N HIS A 82 -10.99 23.62 -33.48
CA HIS A 82 -10.57 23.76 -34.89
C HIS A 82 -9.20 24.44 -35.04
N VAL A 83 -8.35 24.36 -34.01
CA VAL A 83 -6.95 24.82 -34.04
C VAL A 83 -6.09 23.81 -34.79
N LEU A 84 -6.46 22.52 -34.72
CA LEU A 84 -5.70 21.40 -35.26
C LEU A 84 -6.65 20.44 -35.98
N THR A 85 -6.16 19.73 -37.01
CA THR A 85 -6.95 18.69 -37.68
C THR A 85 -6.74 17.32 -37.02
N SER A 86 -7.75 16.45 -37.10
CA SER A 86 -7.70 15.08 -36.57
C SER A 86 -6.50 14.29 -37.09
N GLU A 87 -6.08 14.55 -38.33
CA GLU A 87 -4.93 13.91 -38.98
C GLU A 87 -3.60 14.26 -38.30
N ILE A 88 -3.37 15.55 -38.00
CA ILE A 88 -2.14 15.98 -37.35
C ILE A 88 -2.14 15.54 -35.88
N ALA A 89 -3.28 15.61 -35.21
CA ALA A 89 -3.43 15.14 -33.83
C ALA A 89 -3.16 13.63 -33.69
N SER A 90 -3.74 12.81 -34.58
CA SER A 90 -3.55 11.36 -34.56
C SER A 90 -2.09 10.98 -34.84
N GLN A 91 -1.44 11.67 -35.79
CA GLN A 91 -0.02 11.44 -36.09
C GLN A 91 0.89 11.75 -34.90
N GLN A 92 0.64 12.85 -34.17
CA GLN A 92 1.44 13.22 -32.99
C GLN A 92 1.23 12.28 -31.80
N LEU A 93 0.03 11.71 -31.68
CA LEU A 93 -0.29 10.70 -30.68
C LEU A 93 0.13 9.27 -31.09
N GLY A 94 0.63 9.07 -32.31
CA GLY A 94 1.04 7.77 -32.82
C GLY A 94 -0.11 6.77 -33.01
N MET A 95 -1.34 7.27 -33.23
CA MET A 95 -2.54 6.46 -33.49
C MET A 95 -3.13 6.76 -34.87
N THR A 96 -4.05 5.90 -35.32
CA THR A 96 -4.75 6.13 -36.58
C THR A 96 -5.79 7.25 -36.45
N VAL A 97 -6.13 7.88 -37.57
CA VAL A 97 -7.19 8.92 -37.60
C VAL A 97 -8.51 8.35 -37.07
N ALA A 98 -8.86 7.12 -37.45
CA ALA A 98 -10.09 6.47 -37.00
C ALA A 98 -10.12 6.23 -35.48
N GLU A 99 -8.99 5.83 -34.87
CA GLU A 99 -8.88 5.68 -33.41
C GLU A 99 -9.01 7.02 -32.71
N PHE A 100 -8.43 8.08 -33.26
CA PHE A 100 -8.56 9.43 -32.72
C PHE A 100 -9.98 9.98 -32.85
N GLU A 101 -10.63 9.81 -34.00
CA GLU A 101 -12.01 10.25 -34.23
C GLU A 101 -13.02 9.50 -33.35
N ALA A 102 -12.74 8.26 -32.96
CA ALA A 102 -13.57 7.53 -32.00
C ALA A 102 -13.51 8.13 -30.58
N LEU A 103 -12.51 8.96 -30.27
CA LEU A 103 -12.33 9.65 -28.99
C LEU A 103 -12.87 11.11 -29.00
N LEU A 104 -13.23 11.63 -30.17
CA LEU A 104 -13.68 13.01 -30.39
C LEU A 104 -15.18 13.20 -30.11
#